data_AF-A0A7W6D0B7-F1
#
_entry.id   AF-A0A7W6D0B7-F1
#
_cell.length_a   1.000
_cell.length_b   1.000
_cell.length_c   1.000
_cell.angle_alpha   90.00
_cell.angle_beta   90.00
_cell.angle_gamma   90.00
#
_symmetry.space_group_name_H-M   'P 1'
#
loop_
_entity.id
_entity.type
_entity.pdbx_description
1 polymer ?
#
loop_
_entity_poly.entity_id
_entity_poly.type
_entity_poly.pdbx_seq_one_letter_code
_entity_poly.pdbx_strand_id
1 'polypeptide(L)'
;MTAALVCLVGAAIGVIVGFVAARIGLPIALRSQRAAASAGRLPAPFKDPDRLERLTRLVYRYMFPLVFGGVGAVAAYTTWFGRTGQ
;
A
#
# COMPACT_ATOMS: atom_id res chain seq x y z
N MET A 1 25.29 -5.46 -12.00
CA MET A 1 24.48 -4.92 -10.87
C MET A 1 24.45 -5.97 -9.78
N THR A 2 24.73 -5.58 -8.53
CA THR A 2 24.61 -6.50 -7.38
C THR A 2 23.13 -6.73 -7.02
N ALA A 3 22.81 -7.85 -6.38
CA ALA A 3 21.45 -8.16 -5.92
C ALA A 3 20.85 -7.02 -5.07
N ALA A 4 21.68 -6.41 -4.21
CA ALA A 4 21.29 -5.28 -3.39
C ALA A 4 20.81 -4.07 -4.23
N LEU A 5 21.50 -3.75 -5.32
CA LEU A 5 21.10 -2.64 -6.21
C LEU A 5 19.77 -2.94 -6.90
N VAL A 6 19.55 -4.17 -7.36
CA VAL A 6 18.28 -4.58 -7.99
C VAL A 6 17.12 -4.43 -7.00
N CYS A 7 17.30 -4.91 -5.76
CA CYS A 7 16.29 -4.80 -4.71
C CYS A 7 16.01 -3.34 -4.32
N LEU A 8 17.04 -2.49 -4.22
CA LEU A 8 16.86 -1.07 -3.90
C LEU A 8 16.10 -0.32 -5.00
N VAL A 9 16.41 -0.59 -6.27
CA VAL A 9 15.67 -0.01 -7.41
C VAL A 9 14.22 -0.51 -7.41
N GLY A 10 14.00 -1.81 -7.23
CA GLY A 10 12.67 -2.39 -7.10
C GLY A 10 11.87 -1.79 -5.94
N ALA A 11 12.51 -1.61 -4.79
CA ALA A 11 11.90 -0.98 -3.62
C ALA A 11 11.53 0.49 -3.90
N ALA A 12 12.42 1.26 -4.52
CA ALA A 12 12.16 2.66 -4.86
C ALA A 12 10.96 2.79 -5.81
N ILE A 13 10.91 1.96 -6.87
CA ILE A 13 9.78 1.93 -7.80
C ILE A 13 8.50 1.51 -7.07
N GLY A 14 8.58 0.46 -6.24
CA GLY A 14 7.46 -0.01 -5.43
C GLY A 14 6.91 1.09 -4.52
N VAL A 15 7.76 1.83 -3.81
CA VAL A 15 7.35 2.96 -2.96
C VAL A 15 6.64 4.04 -3.77
N ILE A 16 7.17 4.41 -4.94
CA ILE A 16 6.55 5.42 -5.82
C ILE A 16 5.15 4.96 -6.25
N VAL A 17 5.03 3.71 -6.71
CA VAL A 17 3.73 3.11 -7.06
C VAL A 17 2.79 3.09 -5.86
N GLY A 18 3.30 2.74 -4.67
CA GLY A 18 2.54 2.74 -3.43
C GLY A 18 1.99 4.12 -3.08
N PHE A 19 2.75 5.20 -3.29
CA PHE A 19 2.28 6.57 -3.11
C PHE A 19 1.17 6.94 -4.10
N VAL A 20 1.33 6.58 -5.38
CA VAL A 20 0.30 6.84 -6.41
C VAL A 20 -0.97 6.06 -6.11
N ALA A 21 -0.85 4.76 -5.82
CA ALA A 21 -1.95 3.90 -5.42
C ALA A 21 -2.63 4.43 -4.16
N ALA A 22 -1.87 4.91 -3.18
CA ALA A 22 -2.45 5.49 -1.98
C ALA A 22 -3.24 6.76 -2.25
N ARG A 23 -2.75 7.62 -3.14
CA ARG A 23 -3.43 8.88 -3.52
C ARG A 23 -4.78 8.62 -4.22
N ILE A 24 -4.88 7.52 -4.97
CA ILE A 24 -6.11 7.14 -5.69
C ILE A 24 -7.03 6.28 -4.82
N GLY A 25 -6.48 5.33 -4.06
CA GLY A 25 -7.22 4.38 -3.24
C GLY A 25 -7.78 4.99 -1.95
N LEU A 26 -7.06 5.92 -1.33
CA LEU A 26 -7.51 6.58 -0.10
C LEU A 26 -8.88 7.26 -0.26
N PRO A 27 -9.13 8.13 -1.27
CA PRO A 27 -10.45 8.76 -1.41
C PRO A 27 -11.55 7.73 -1.68
N ILE A 28 -11.26 6.64 -2.38
CA ILE A 28 -12.22 5.56 -2.63
C ILE A 28 -12.57 4.85 -1.32
N ALA A 29 -11.57 4.50 -0.51
CA ALA A 29 -11.75 3.87 0.79
C ALA A 29 -12.51 4.77 1.78
N LEU A 30 -12.22 6.08 1.80
CA LEU A 30 -12.95 7.01 2.66
C LEU A 30 -14.41 7.17 2.21
N ARG A 31 -14.69 7.20 0.91
CA ARG A 31 -16.07 7.23 0.39
C ARG A 31 -16.85 5.99 0.78
N SER A 32 -16.25 4.80 0.65
CA SER A 32 -16.92 3.55 1.04
C SER A 32 -17.14 3.47 2.55
N GLN A 33 -16.19 3.93 3.36
CA GLN A 33 -16.34 4.00 4.82
C GLN A 33 -17.45 4.97 5.23
N ARG A 34 -17.53 6.15 4.62
CA ARG A 34 -18.61 7.11 4.89
C ARG A 34 -19.98 6.57 4.51
N ALA A 35 -20.09 5.88 3.37
CA ALA A 35 -21.34 5.20 2.98
C ALA A 35 -21.73 4.09 3.96
N ALA A 36 -20.76 3.30 4.45
CA ALA A 36 -20.99 2.29 5.47
C ALA A 36 -21.39 2.89 6.83
N ALA A 37 -20.80 4.04 7.20
CA ALA A 37 -21.14 4.80 8.39
C ALA A 37 -22.58 5.30 8.34
N SER A 38 -23.00 5.92 7.25
CA SER A 38 -24.39 6.38 7.07
C SER A 38 -25.40 5.22 7.08
N ALA A 39 -24.98 4.02 6.67
CA ALA A 39 -25.83 2.83 6.69
C ALA A 39 -25.83 2.10 8.05
N GLY A 40 -25.10 2.58 9.07
CA GLY A 40 -24.97 1.92 10.36
C GLY A 40 -24.25 0.56 10.30
N ARG A 41 -23.46 0.30 9.23
CA ARG A 41 -22.78 -0.98 8.97
C ARG A 41 -21.30 -0.99 9.36
N LEU A 42 -20.89 -0.06 10.22
CA LEU A 42 -19.50 -0.03 10.70
C LEU A 42 -19.20 -1.24 11.59
N PRO A 43 -18.02 -1.87 11.45
CA PRO A 43 -17.62 -2.94 12.36
C PRO A 43 -17.57 -2.44 13.81
N ALA A 44 -17.89 -3.31 14.78
CA ALA A 44 -17.97 -2.97 16.20
C ALA A 44 -16.76 -2.18 16.78
N PRO A 45 -15.48 -2.47 16.45
CA PRO A 45 -14.35 -1.67 16.93
C PRO A 45 -14.25 -0.26 16.31
N PHE A 46 -15.03 0.03 15.28
CA PHE A 46 -14.97 1.24 14.46
C PHE A 46 -16.31 1.97 14.37
N LYS A 47 -17.14 1.91 15.43
CA LYS A 47 -18.39 2.69 15.51
C LYS A 47 -18.16 4.21 15.44
N ASP A 48 -16.96 4.66 15.76
CA ASP A 48 -16.52 6.05 15.58
C ASP A 48 -15.92 6.23 14.17
N PRO A 49 -16.63 6.91 13.24
CA PRO A 49 -16.17 7.11 11.88
C PRO A 49 -14.91 7.98 11.80
N ASP A 50 -14.70 8.91 12.74
CA ASP A 50 -13.54 9.80 12.74
C ASP A 50 -12.25 9.06 13.12
N ARG A 51 -12.38 8.07 14.01
CA ARG A 51 -11.27 7.19 14.37
C ARG A 51 -10.89 6.26 13.23
N LEU A 52 -11.89 5.71 12.52
CA LEU A 52 -11.67 4.85 11.36
C LEU A 52 -11.03 5.62 10.18
N GLU A 53 -11.50 6.83 9.92
CA GLU A 53 -10.94 7.70 8.88
C GLU A 53 -9.47 8.05 9.17
N ARG A 54 -9.14 8.42 10.42
CA ARG A 54 -7.75 8.67 10.85
C ARG A 54 -6.86 7.45 10.67
N LEU A 55 -7.32 6.28 11.12
CA LEU A 55 -6.55 5.04 10.98
C LEU A 55 -6.30 4.72 9.50
N THR A 56 -7.32 4.86 8.67
CA THR A 56 -7.24 4.57 7.24
C THR A 56 -6.23 5.48 6.55
N ARG A 57 -6.25 6.80 6.85
CA ARG A 57 -5.23 7.72 6.34
C ARG A 57 -3.82 7.32 6.78
N LEU A 58 -3.65 6.86 8.02
CA LEU A 58 -2.34 6.47 8.56
C LEU A 58 -1.81 5.20 7.87
N VAL A 59 -2.67 4.20 7.67
CA VAL A 59 -2.35 2.97 6.93
C VAL A 59 -1.99 3.28 5.48
N TYR A 60 -2.80 4.10 4.79
CA TYR A 60 -2.53 4.49 3.40
C TYR A 60 -1.26 5.35 3.25
N ARG A 61 -0.91 6.15 4.26
CA ARG A 61 0.28 7.01 4.20
C ARG A 61 1.57 6.26 4.49
N TYR A 62 1.56 5.32 5.44
CA TYR A 62 2.79 4.67 5.90
C TYR A 62 2.89 3.20 5.51
N MET A 63 1.82 2.42 5.69
CA MET A 63 1.87 0.98 5.42
C MET A 63 1.81 0.68 3.92
N PHE A 64 1.00 1.41 3.15
CA PHE A 64 0.89 1.18 1.70
C PHE A 64 2.24 1.33 0.96
N PRO A 65 2.99 2.43 1.12
CA PRO A 65 4.30 2.56 0.47
C PRO A 65 5.30 1.50 0.92
N LEU A 66 5.28 1.11 2.20
CA LEU A 66 6.15 0.05 2.73
C LEU A 66 5.84 -1.31 2.10
N VAL A 67 4.57 -1.69 2.04
CA VAL A 67 4.14 -2.96 1.43
C VAL A 67 4.52 -2.98 -0.05
N PHE A 68 4.19 -1.93 -0.79
CA PHE A 68 4.53 -1.86 -2.22
C PHE A 68 6.04 -1.80 -2.46
N GLY A 69 6.80 -1.13 -1.60
CA GLY A 69 8.26 -1.16 -1.63
C GLY A 69 8.81 -2.57 -1.44
N GLY A 70 8.32 -3.30 -0.45
CA GLY A 70 8.69 -4.70 -0.22
C GLY A 70 8.35 -5.60 -1.40
N VAL A 71 7.12 -5.51 -1.92
CA VAL A 71 6.68 -6.26 -3.09
C VAL A 71 7.53 -5.91 -4.31
N GLY A 72 7.85 -4.63 -4.52
CA GLY A 72 8.71 -4.17 -5.62
C GLY A 72 10.13 -4.71 -5.53
N ALA A 73 10.71 -4.77 -4.32
CA ALA A 73 12.02 -5.35 -4.09
C ALA A 73 12.04 -6.86 -4.41
N VAL A 74 11.05 -7.60 -3.92
CA VAL A 74 10.90 -9.04 -4.18
C VAL A 74 10.66 -9.29 -5.67
N ALA A 75 9.77 -8.54 -6.31
CA ALA A 75 9.48 -8.66 -7.73
C ALA A 75 10.71 -8.36 -8.60
N ALA A 76 11.50 -7.34 -8.25
CA ALA A 76 12.74 -7.03 -8.96
C ALA A 76 13.76 -8.16 -8.80
N TYR A 77 13.91 -8.69 -7.58
CA TYR A 77 14.79 -9.82 -7.32
C TYR A 77 14.38 -11.07 -8.12
N THR A 78 13.11 -11.48 -8.04
CA THR A 78 12.61 -12.67 -8.73
C THR A 78 12.62 -12.49 -10.24
N THR A 79 12.36 -11.29 -10.76
CA THR A 79 12.40 -11.04 -12.21
C THR A 79 13.83 -11.04 -12.73
N TRP A 80 14.77 -10.44 -12.00
CA TRP A 80 16.17 -10.37 -12.42
C TRP A 80 16.85 -11.73 -12.34
N PHE A 81 16.81 -12.38 -11.17
CA PHE A 81 17.47 -13.67 -10.96
C PHE A 81 16.67 -14.85 -11.52
N GLY A 82 15.34 -14.74 -11.60
CA GLY A 82 14.50 -15.75 -12.25
C GLY A 82 14.54 -15.69 -13.78
N ARG A 83 14.92 -14.56 -14.40
CA ARG A 83 15.24 -14.50 -15.84
C ARG A 83 16.65 -14.97 -16.16
N THR A 84 17.62 -14.77 -15.27
CA THR A 84 19.01 -15.09 -15.61
C THR A 84 19.33 -16.57 -15.59
N GLY A 85 18.54 -17.43 -14.94
CA GLY A 85 18.62 -18.89 -15.12
C GLY A 85 20.02 -19.50 -15.03
N GLN A 86 20.94 -18.82 -14.35
CA GLN A 86 22.34 -19.17 -14.06
C GLN A 86 22.71 -18.55 -12.72
#